data_AF-A0A517PTF1-F1
#
_entry.id   AF-A0A517PTF1-F1
#
_cell.length_a   1.000
_cell.length_b   1.000
_cell.length_c   1.000
_cell.angle_alpha   90.00
_cell.angle_beta   90.00
_cell.angle_gamma   90.00
#
_symmetry.space_group_name_H-M   'P 1'
#
loop_
_entity.id
_entity.type
_entity.pdbx_description
1 polymer ?
#
loop_
_entity_poly.entity_id
_entity_poly.type
_entity_poly.pdbx_seq_one_letter_code
_entity_poly.pdbx_strand_id
1 'polypeptide(L)'
;MDQKRQISAEQRYCELRTIVDDGNRFACALFAELSRVNSGNLFFSPASISTALAMTLAGARGETAKEMKQALRLTQEGQQLHESFHHLLTETRTGGVELNVANQLWGQADYQFLTPFLDTVREYYGGGLQSVDFQGNPGDAAAQINQWVSQETRGKITEVASPLSFNELTRLVLVNAIYFKGTWEEEFDPELTRDEPFHISAEQQTPVPMMHQTNTFGYYENELVQVLELPYRQQNVVMQPVEAEDGSFYMTAQEIPGGGSDFSMCIILPREQGTLQTVESELNSETLDQWLSTNHREVIVSLPRFQLELEYELNAPLEALGMKQAFGPDTADFSGMTDDPEGLFIGSVLHKTFVEVNEQGTEAAAATGVIIAAGCAMEPEPPIVFRADHPFLFLIRDRQTRLIYFMGRYQQPD
;
A
#
# COMPACT_ATOMS: atom_id res chain seq x y z
N MET A 1 1.74 33.48 -19.99
CA MET A 1 0.29 33.48 -20.32
C MET A 1 -0.11 32.02 -20.26
N ASP A 2 -0.50 31.58 -19.06
CA ASP A 2 -0.41 30.17 -18.69
C ASP A 2 -1.76 29.48 -18.91
N GLN A 3 -1.92 28.86 -20.09
CA GLN A 3 -3.09 28.05 -20.38
C GLN A 3 -2.91 26.67 -19.74
N LYS A 4 -3.23 26.55 -18.44
CA LYS A 4 -3.45 25.23 -17.82
C LYS A 4 -4.45 24.48 -18.68
N ARG A 5 -3.99 23.40 -19.30
CA ARG A 5 -4.73 22.64 -20.32
C ARG A 5 -5.91 21.96 -19.63
N GLN A 6 -7.11 22.49 -19.82
CA GLN A 6 -8.30 21.99 -19.13
C GLN A 6 -8.78 20.70 -19.80
N ILE A 7 -8.08 19.59 -19.53
CA ILE A 7 -8.44 18.24 -19.99
C ILE A 7 -9.81 17.82 -19.48
N SER A 8 -10.56 17.08 -20.30
CA SER A 8 -11.91 16.63 -20.00
C SER A 8 -11.94 15.60 -18.87
N ALA A 9 -13.10 15.42 -18.23
CA ALA A 9 -13.27 14.42 -17.18
C ALA A 9 -13.01 12.99 -17.70
N GLU A 10 -13.43 12.69 -18.94
CA GLU A 10 -13.16 11.40 -19.60
C GLU A 10 -11.66 11.17 -19.82
N GLN A 11 -10.90 12.21 -20.21
CA GLN A 11 -9.46 12.09 -20.40
C GLN A 11 -8.75 11.85 -19.06
N ARG A 12 -9.11 12.58 -17.99
CA ARG A 12 -8.58 12.36 -16.64
C ARG A 12 -8.84 10.95 -16.15
N TYR A 13 -10.05 10.44 -16.34
CA TYR A 13 -10.42 9.09 -15.94
C TYR A 13 -9.59 8.02 -16.67
N CYS A 14 -9.35 8.20 -17.97
CA CYS A 14 -8.47 7.32 -18.74
C CYS A 14 -6.99 7.39 -18.31
N GLU A 15 -6.49 8.58 -17.97
CA GLU A 15 -5.12 8.80 -17.49
C GLU A 15 -4.94 8.17 -16.09
N LEU A 16 -5.88 8.41 -15.17
CA LEU A 16 -5.89 7.79 -13.84
C LEU A 16 -5.96 6.25 -13.92
N ARG A 17 -6.83 5.70 -14.77
CA ARG A 17 -6.93 4.25 -14.93
C ARG A 17 -5.64 3.64 -15.46
N THR A 18 -4.97 4.31 -16.41
CA THR A 18 -3.67 3.87 -16.94
C THR A 18 -2.61 3.79 -15.83
N ILE A 19 -2.46 4.83 -15.01
CA ILE A 19 -1.44 4.82 -13.94
C ILE A 19 -1.76 3.81 -12.83
N VAL A 20 -3.04 3.55 -12.55
CA VAL A 20 -3.46 2.46 -11.65
C VAL A 20 -3.15 1.08 -12.24
N ASP A 21 -3.48 0.85 -13.52
CA ASP A 21 -3.20 -0.43 -14.19
C ASP A 21 -1.68 -0.69 -14.27
N ASP A 22 -0.87 0.34 -14.51
CA ASP A 22 0.61 0.27 -14.46
C ASP A 22 1.11 -0.05 -13.04
N GLY A 23 0.59 0.65 -12.02
CA GLY A 23 0.91 0.41 -10.60
C GLY A 23 0.56 -0.99 -10.11
N ASN A 24 -0.58 -1.53 -10.54
CA ASN A 24 -0.99 -2.91 -10.21
C ASN A 24 -0.13 -3.96 -10.95
N ARG A 25 0.30 -3.69 -12.20
CA ARG A 25 1.31 -4.53 -12.88
C ARG A 25 2.65 -4.51 -12.16
N PHE A 26 3.08 -3.35 -11.67
CA PHE A 26 4.29 -3.23 -10.85
C PHE A 26 4.15 -3.97 -9.52
N ALA A 27 2.99 -3.91 -8.86
CA ALA A 27 2.71 -4.65 -7.63
C ALA A 27 2.98 -6.16 -7.75
N CYS A 28 2.35 -6.82 -8.74
CA CYS A 28 2.56 -8.26 -8.96
C CYS A 28 4.01 -8.57 -9.37
N ALA A 29 4.65 -7.72 -10.17
CA ALA A 29 6.04 -7.91 -10.58
C ALA A 29 7.01 -7.80 -9.40
N LEU A 30 6.85 -6.80 -8.53
CA LEU A 30 7.67 -6.64 -7.33
C LEU A 30 7.41 -7.74 -6.30
N PHE A 31 6.15 -8.16 -6.13
CA PHE A 31 5.80 -9.31 -5.30
C PHE A 31 6.60 -10.55 -5.72
N ALA A 32 6.66 -10.84 -7.03
CA ALA A 32 7.34 -12.01 -7.57
C ALA A 32 8.87 -11.98 -7.41
N GLU A 33 9.51 -10.80 -7.31
CA GLU A 33 10.95 -10.73 -6.99
C GLU A 33 11.19 -10.81 -5.47
N LEU A 34 10.31 -10.22 -4.65
CA LEU A 34 10.39 -10.32 -3.18
C LEU A 34 10.15 -11.76 -2.68
N SER A 35 9.21 -12.49 -3.28
CA SER A 35 8.90 -13.88 -2.90
C SER A 35 9.98 -14.89 -3.28
N ARG A 36 10.87 -14.56 -4.22
CA ARG A 36 12.05 -15.37 -4.57
C ARG A 36 13.16 -15.28 -3.53
N VAL A 37 13.32 -14.14 -2.86
CA VAL A 37 14.42 -13.89 -1.92
C VAL A 37 14.02 -14.06 -0.45
N ASN A 38 12.72 -14.01 -0.14
CA ASN A 38 12.17 -14.24 1.18
C ASN A 38 11.03 -15.27 1.10
N SER A 39 11.11 -16.34 1.88
CA SER A 39 10.12 -17.42 1.97
C SER A 39 9.15 -17.30 3.16
N GLY A 40 9.31 -16.30 4.03
CA GLY A 40 8.46 -16.01 5.19
C GLY A 40 7.36 -14.99 4.88
N ASN A 41 6.98 -14.20 5.89
CA ASN A 41 5.98 -13.14 5.72
C ASN A 41 6.47 -12.05 4.75
N LEU A 42 5.54 -11.48 3.98
CA LEU A 42 5.77 -10.35 3.09
C LEU A 42 4.70 -9.29 3.32
N PHE A 43 5.08 -8.02 3.30
CA PHE A 43 4.13 -6.91 3.31
C PHE A 43 4.82 -5.64 2.79
N PHE A 44 4.31 -5.06 1.71
CA PHE A 44 4.89 -3.85 1.10
C PHE A 44 3.81 -2.97 0.45
N SER A 45 4.15 -1.72 0.16
CA SER A 45 3.27 -0.80 -0.56
C SER A 45 3.76 -0.49 -1.97
N PRO A 46 3.20 -1.14 -3.01
CA PRO A 46 3.59 -0.87 -4.39
C PRO A 46 3.23 0.55 -4.83
N ALA A 47 2.09 1.09 -4.39
CA ALA A 47 1.68 2.47 -4.68
C ALA A 47 2.69 3.50 -4.15
N SER A 48 3.14 3.32 -2.89
CA SER A 48 4.13 4.20 -2.28
C SER A 48 5.49 4.08 -2.97
N ILE A 49 5.99 2.85 -3.17
CA ILE A 49 7.28 2.60 -3.85
C ILE A 49 7.29 3.18 -5.27
N SER A 50 6.21 2.97 -6.03
CA SER A 50 6.06 3.49 -7.39
C SER A 50 6.09 5.03 -7.41
N THR A 51 5.35 5.67 -6.50
CA THR A 51 5.36 7.14 -6.32
C THR A 51 6.76 7.66 -6.00
N ALA A 52 7.45 6.99 -5.06
CA ALA A 52 8.78 7.34 -4.61
C ALA A 52 9.81 7.27 -5.76
N LEU A 53 9.76 6.20 -6.56
CA LEU A 53 10.62 6.03 -7.74
C LEU A 53 10.21 6.92 -8.92
N ALA A 54 8.94 7.32 -9.02
CA ALA A 54 8.48 8.28 -10.01
C ALA A 54 8.96 9.72 -9.73
N MET A 55 9.18 10.08 -8.46
CA MET A 55 9.91 11.30 -8.11
C MET A 55 11.34 11.26 -8.63
N THR A 56 12.07 10.16 -8.46
CA THR A 56 13.45 10.05 -8.98
C THR A 56 13.49 9.98 -10.51
N LEU A 57 12.49 9.36 -11.14
CA LEU A 57 12.35 9.32 -12.61
C LEU A 57 12.23 10.72 -13.25
N ALA A 58 11.65 11.71 -12.55
CA ALA A 58 11.57 13.10 -13.06
C ALA A 58 12.95 13.70 -13.41
N GLY A 59 13.97 13.31 -12.65
CA GLY A 59 15.36 13.72 -12.85
C GLY A 59 16.19 12.77 -13.72
N ALA A 60 15.71 11.56 -14.02
CA ALA A 60 16.44 10.57 -14.81
C ALA A 60 16.43 10.92 -16.31
N ARG A 61 17.48 10.55 -17.03
CA ARG A 61 17.63 10.70 -18.48
C ARG A 61 18.17 9.41 -19.10
N GLY A 62 18.33 9.41 -20.43
CA GLY A 62 18.94 8.30 -21.18
C GLY A 62 18.33 6.92 -20.92
N GLU A 63 19.20 5.92 -20.83
CA GLU A 63 18.81 4.53 -20.54
C GLU A 63 18.30 4.36 -19.10
N THR A 64 18.79 5.16 -18.14
CA THR A 64 18.33 5.18 -16.74
C THR A 64 16.83 5.43 -16.64
N ALA A 65 16.33 6.48 -17.31
CA ALA A 65 14.89 6.78 -17.35
C ALA A 65 14.06 5.68 -18.05
N LYS A 66 14.65 4.99 -19.02
CA LYS A 66 14.00 3.91 -19.77
C LYS A 66 13.88 2.63 -18.92
N GLU A 67 14.96 2.22 -18.26
CA GLU A 67 14.97 1.10 -17.32
C GLU A 67 14.02 1.33 -16.14
N MET A 68 14.02 2.53 -15.54
CA MET A 68 13.12 2.88 -14.44
C MET A 68 11.64 2.78 -14.86
N LYS A 69 11.25 3.35 -16.01
CA LYS A 69 9.88 3.17 -16.55
C LYS A 69 9.55 1.71 -16.79
N GLN A 70 10.47 0.94 -17.36
CA GLN A 70 10.26 -0.48 -17.64
C GLN A 70 10.07 -1.28 -16.34
N ALA A 71 10.89 -1.07 -15.32
CA ALA A 71 10.76 -1.74 -14.02
C ALA A 71 9.44 -1.40 -13.33
N LEU A 72 9.07 -0.11 -13.30
CA LEU A 72 7.79 0.40 -12.78
C LEU A 72 6.57 0.08 -13.67
N ARG A 73 6.76 -0.61 -14.79
CA ARG A 73 5.72 -0.97 -15.78
C ARG A 73 4.94 0.24 -16.34
N LEU A 74 5.55 1.43 -16.32
CA LEU A 74 4.93 2.69 -16.73
C LEU A 74 4.84 2.81 -18.24
N THR A 75 3.65 3.18 -18.72
CA THR A 75 3.32 3.37 -20.14
C THR A 75 3.21 4.84 -20.55
N GLN A 76 2.97 5.74 -19.59
CA GLN A 76 2.92 7.19 -19.81
C GLN A 76 4.32 7.83 -19.79
N GLU A 77 4.48 8.97 -20.46
CA GLU A 77 5.77 9.65 -20.60
C GLU A 77 5.71 11.16 -20.31
N GLY A 78 6.87 11.72 -19.95
CA GLY A 78 7.05 13.16 -19.76
C GLY A 78 6.16 13.72 -18.65
N GLN A 79 5.68 14.95 -18.86
CA GLN A 79 4.88 15.69 -17.88
C GLN A 79 3.55 14.99 -17.55
N GLN A 80 2.92 14.30 -18.51
CA GLN A 80 1.65 13.59 -18.32
C GLN A 80 1.75 12.49 -17.26
N LEU A 81 2.92 11.84 -17.14
CA LEU A 81 3.18 10.85 -16.10
C LEU A 81 3.08 11.48 -14.70
N HIS A 82 3.75 12.64 -14.50
CA HIS A 82 3.75 13.35 -13.22
C HIS A 82 2.38 13.96 -12.90
N GLU A 83 1.66 14.46 -13.91
CA GLU A 83 0.25 14.85 -13.79
C GLU A 83 -0.65 13.68 -13.35
N SER A 84 -0.40 12.47 -13.86
CA SER A 84 -1.18 11.27 -13.50
C SER A 84 -0.88 10.77 -12.08
N PHE A 85 0.38 10.83 -11.63
CA PHE A 85 0.72 10.61 -10.23
C PHE A 85 0.12 11.67 -9.30
N HIS A 86 0.10 12.93 -9.71
CA HIS A 86 -0.53 14.00 -8.94
C HIS A 86 -2.04 13.78 -8.80
N HIS A 87 -2.72 13.41 -9.88
CA HIS A 87 -4.13 13.03 -9.83
C HIS A 87 -4.34 11.79 -8.95
N LEU A 88 -3.48 10.77 -9.03
CA LEU A 88 -3.55 9.59 -8.16
C LEU A 88 -3.49 10.00 -6.68
N LEU A 89 -2.49 10.77 -6.28
CA LEU A 89 -2.28 11.23 -4.90
C LEU A 89 -3.35 12.21 -4.38
N THR A 90 -3.97 13.00 -5.26
CA THR A 90 -4.98 14.01 -4.88
C THR A 90 -6.42 13.51 -5.01
N GLU A 91 -6.68 12.49 -5.84
CA GLU A 91 -7.97 11.79 -5.92
C GLU A 91 -8.06 10.60 -4.95
N THR A 92 -6.97 10.20 -4.28
CA THR A 92 -7.01 9.34 -3.08
C THR A 92 -7.89 9.98 -1.99
N ARG A 93 -9.18 9.65 -2.01
CA ARG A 93 -10.08 9.92 -0.90
C ARG A 93 -9.84 8.84 0.13
N THR A 94 -9.32 9.20 1.31
CA THR A 94 -9.10 8.19 2.36
C THR A 94 -10.42 7.59 2.86
N GLY A 95 -11.58 8.14 2.51
CA GLY A 95 -12.87 7.45 2.69
C GLY A 95 -13.14 7.03 4.13
N GLY A 96 -12.62 7.75 5.13
CA GLY A 96 -12.73 7.40 6.55
C GLY A 96 -11.75 6.37 7.08
N VAL A 97 -10.89 5.79 6.24
CA VAL A 97 -9.60 5.26 6.73
C VAL A 97 -8.65 6.43 6.96
N GLU A 98 -7.66 6.19 7.81
CA GLU A 98 -6.45 6.99 7.86
C GLU A 98 -5.38 6.31 7.02
N LEU A 99 -4.89 7.02 6.00
CA LEU A 99 -3.80 6.58 5.15
C LEU A 99 -2.79 7.73 5.09
N ASN A 100 -1.56 7.49 5.57
CA ASN A 100 -0.45 8.41 5.36
C ASN A 100 0.60 7.74 4.47
N VAL A 101 0.85 8.34 3.30
CA VAL A 101 1.81 7.85 2.29
C VAL A 101 2.99 8.82 2.27
N ALA A 102 4.01 8.53 3.07
CA ALA A 102 5.14 9.40 3.25
C ALA A 102 6.32 8.98 2.35
N ASN A 103 6.52 9.73 1.27
CA ASN A 103 7.64 9.57 0.34
C ASN A 103 8.57 10.79 0.46
N GLN A 104 9.84 10.59 0.80
CA GLN A 104 10.78 11.69 0.96
C GLN A 104 12.14 11.39 0.31
N LEU A 105 12.62 12.38 -0.46
CA LEU A 105 13.97 12.41 -1.02
C LEU A 105 14.93 13.01 0.01
N TRP A 106 16.00 12.31 0.32
CA TRP A 106 17.06 12.78 1.22
C TRP A 106 18.35 12.91 0.43
N GLY A 107 18.77 14.15 0.18
CA GLY A 107 20.00 14.48 -0.53
C GLY A 107 21.16 14.76 0.42
N GLN A 108 22.39 14.51 -0.05
CA GLN A 108 23.60 14.88 0.67
C GLN A 108 23.68 16.41 0.87
N ALA A 109 24.10 16.82 2.07
CA ALA A 109 24.41 18.22 2.39
C ALA A 109 25.47 18.79 1.42
N ASP A 110 25.31 20.06 1.07
CA ASP A 110 26.12 20.82 0.09
C ASP A 110 26.03 20.34 -1.37
N TYR A 111 25.30 19.26 -1.68
CA TYR A 111 25.08 18.81 -3.05
C TYR A 111 24.02 19.65 -3.77
N GLN A 112 24.31 20.10 -5.00
CA GLN A 112 23.45 21.06 -5.72
C GLN A 112 22.39 20.38 -6.59
N PHE A 113 21.13 20.51 -6.18
CA PHE A 113 19.97 20.05 -6.94
C PHE A 113 19.36 21.17 -7.79
N LEU A 114 19.00 20.84 -9.03
CA LEU A 114 18.41 21.74 -10.02
C LEU A 114 17.01 22.19 -9.60
N THR A 115 16.77 23.51 -9.62
CA THR A 115 15.45 24.09 -9.30
C THR A 115 14.29 23.50 -10.12
N PRO A 116 14.40 23.29 -11.45
CA PRO A 116 13.34 22.64 -12.23
C PRO A 116 12.97 21.23 -11.74
N PHE A 117 13.92 20.46 -11.20
CA PHE A 117 13.64 19.15 -10.61
C PHE A 117 12.90 19.29 -9.27
N LEU A 118 13.40 20.15 -8.38
CA LEU A 118 12.77 20.42 -7.09
C LEU A 118 11.34 20.96 -7.25
N ASP A 119 11.09 21.81 -8.24
CA ASP A 119 9.77 22.34 -8.53
C ASP A 119 8.83 21.27 -9.10
N THR A 120 9.32 20.38 -9.98
CA THR A 120 8.56 19.22 -10.48
C THR A 120 8.14 18.29 -9.32
N VAL A 121 9.06 17.98 -8.39
CA VAL A 121 8.75 17.11 -7.26
C VAL A 121 7.69 17.75 -6.35
N ARG A 122 7.83 19.05 -6.03
CA ARG A 122 6.87 19.79 -5.21
C ARG A 122 5.50 19.92 -5.85
N GLU A 123 5.43 20.27 -7.14
CA GLU A 123 4.15 20.50 -7.84
C GLU A 123 3.33 19.21 -7.94
N TYR A 124 3.96 18.10 -8.34
CA TYR A 124 3.23 16.88 -8.66
C TYR A 124 3.08 15.91 -7.49
N TYR A 125 4.07 15.80 -6.60
CA TYR A 125 4.07 14.76 -5.56
C TYR A 125 3.84 15.30 -4.15
N GLY A 126 3.82 16.63 -3.96
CA GLY A 126 3.73 17.27 -2.63
C GLY A 126 4.99 17.11 -1.76
N GLY A 127 5.92 16.22 -2.15
CA GLY A 127 7.18 15.99 -1.47
C GLY A 127 8.20 17.10 -1.68
N GLY A 128 9.18 17.17 -0.78
CA GLY A 128 10.36 18.01 -0.93
C GLY A 128 11.62 17.18 -1.21
N LEU A 129 12.77 17.85 -1.20
CA LEU A 129 14.06 17.23 -0.91
C LEU A 129 14.56 17.82 0.40
N GLN A 130 14.91 16.96 1.36
CA GLN A 130 15.61 17.34 2.59
C GLN A 130 17.09 17.09 2.43
N SER A 131 17.93 17.86 3.13
CA SER A 131 19.39 17.73 3.05
C SER A 131 19.95 17.23 4.39
N VAL A 132 20.72 16.16 4.35
CA VAL A 132 21.41 15.56 5.51
C VAL A 132 22.85 15.20 5.13
N ASP A 133 23.76 15.16 6.11
CA ASP A 133 25.17 14.87 5.86
C ASP A 133 25.47 13.38 6.00
N PHE A 134 25.23 12.61 4.94
CA PHE A 134 25.58 11.18 4.88
C PHE A 134 27.10 10.93 4.95
N GLN A 135 27.91 11.86 4.41
CA GLN A 135 29.36 11.72 4.35
C GLN A 135 30.04 12.02 5.69
N GLY A 136 29.80 13.21 6.27
CA GLY A 136 30.47 13.67 7.48
C GLY A 136 29.76 13.25 8.78
N ASN A 137 28.46 12.96 8.74
CA ASN A 137 27.69 12.60 9.94
C ASN A 137 26.52 11.62 9.68
N PRO A 138 26.81 10.39 9.17
CA PRO A 138 25.78 9.40 8.85
C PRO A 138 24.90 9.00 10.04
N GLY A 139 25.38 9.17 11.28
CA GLY A 139 24.60 8.92 12.49
C GLY A 139 23.49 9.95 12.73
N ASP A 140 23.76 11.23 12.48
CA ASP A 140 22.75 12.28 12.54
C ASP A 140 21.79 12.20 11.34
N ALA A 141 22.28 11.88 10.15
CA ALA A 141 21.45 11.60 8.98
C ALA A 141 20.43 10.47 9.25
N ALA A 142 20.88 9.36 9.84
CA ALA A 142 20.00 8.26 10.23
C ALA A 142 18.96 8.70 11.29
N ALA A 143 19.39 9.47 12.29
CA ALA A 143 18.49 9.98 13.34
C ALA A 143 17.41 10.91 12.78
N GLN A 144 17.75 11.82 11.86
CA GLN A 144 16.79 12.72 11.20
C GLN A 144 15.78 11.95 10.34
N ILE A 145 16.25 10.96 9.57
CA ILE A 145 15.39 10.09 8.75
C ILE A 145 14.42 9.28 9.63
N ASN A 146 14.93 8.64 10.68
CA ASN A 146 14.13 7.84 11.60
C ASN A 146 13.11 8.71 12.37
N GLN A 147 13.51 9.92 12.81
CA GLN A 147 12.60 10.86 13.46
C GLN A 147 11.46 11.27 12.53
N TRP A 148 11.75 11.56 11.26
CA TRP A 148 10.72 11.89 10.27
C TRP A 148 9.77 10.70 10.03
N VAL A 149 10.30 9.50 9.76
CA VAL A 149 9.47 8.29 9.58
C VAL A 149 8.61 8.00 10.81
N SER A 150 9.15 8.20 12.01
CA SER A 150 8.39 8.04 13.25
C SER A 150 7.23 9.04 13.37
N GLN A 151 7.42 10.28 12.93
CA GLN A 151 6.33 11.27 12.91
C GLN A 151 5.24 10.89 11.90
N GLU A 152 5.62 10.55 10.68
CA GLU A 152 4.68 10.18 9.60
C GLU A 152 3.90 8.90 9.91
N THR A 153 4.48 7.97 10.68
CA THR A 153 3.87 6.67 11.03
C THR A 153 3.29 6.63 12.45
N ARG A 154 3.10 7.80 13.09
CA ARG A 154 2.58 7.94 14.46
C ARG A 154 3.35 7.12 15.52
N GLY A 155 4.63 6.91 15.30
CA GLY A 155 5.52 6.13 16.17
C GLY A 155 5.44 4.62 15.97
N LYS A 156 4.69 4.11 14.98
CA LYS A 156 4.64 2.68 14.66
C LYS A 156 5.93 2.19 13.99
N ILE A 157 6.55 3.01 13.14
CA ILE A 157 7.86 2.73 12.55
C ILE A 157 8.88 3.69 13.17
N THR A 158 9.81 3.18 13.98
CA THR A 158 10.77 4.01 14.74
C THR A 158 12.18 4.02 14.18
N GLU A 159 12.53 3.03 13.36
CA GLU A 159 13.84 2.88 12.73
C GLU A 159 13.66 2.30 11.32
N VAL A 160 14.26 2.93 10.31
CA VAL A 160 14.28 2.53 8.89
C VAL A 160 15.66 2.68 8.26
N ALA A 161 16.55 3.45 8.90
CA ALA A 161 17.90 3.67 8.46
C ALA A 161 18.86 3.61 9.66
N SER A 162 20.04 3.06 9.42
CA SER A 162 21.14 3.03 10.39
C SER A 162 22.34 3.82 9.82
N PRO A 163 23.37 4.13 10.62
CA PRO A 163 24.60 4.71 10.11
C PRO A 163 25.32 3.82 9.07
N LEU A 164 25.01 2.52 9.04
CA LEU A 164 25.54 1.54 8.08
C LEU A 164 24.74 1.49 6.77
N SER A 165 23.57 2.14 6.71
CA SER A 165 22.75 2.27 5.50
C SER A 165 23.33 3.30 4.51
N PHE A 166 24.40 4.00 4.88
CA PHE A 166 25.03 5.05 4.07
C PHE A 166 26.55 4.80 3.95
N ASN A 167 27.15 5.36 2.90
CA ASN A 167 28.59 5.33 2.66
C ASN A 167 29.08 6.66 2.05
N GLU A 168 30.39 6.79 1.86
CA GLU A 168 31.04 8.01 1.34
C GLU A 168 30.54 8.44 -0.06
N LEU A 169 29.93 7.53 -0.83
CA LEU A 169 29.34 7.78 -2.16
C LEU A 169 27.83 8.04 -2.09
N THR A 170 27.17 7.92 -0.92
CA THR A 170 25.75 8.23 -0.79
C THR A 170 25.52 9.72 -1.11
N ARG A 171 24.63 9.98 -2.07
CA ARG A 171 24.23 11.33 -2.50
C ARG A 171 22.72 11.54 -2.50
N LEU A 172 21.95 10.47 -2.73
CA LEU A 172 20.50 10.45 -2.66
C LEU A 172 20.01 9.13 -2.04
N VAL A 173 19.15 9.24 -1.03
CA VAL A 173 18.41 8.12 -0.44
C VAL A 173 16.92 8.39 -0.61
N LEU A 174 16.19 7.34 -1.02
CA LEU A 174 14.74 7.37 -1.16
C LEU A 174 14.13 6.62 0.03
N VAL A 175 13.42 7.34 0.90
CA VAL A 175 12.79 6.75 2.08
C VAL A 175 11.29 6.68 1.86
N ASN A 176 10.76 5.46 2.02
CA ASN A 176 9.36 5.15 1.88
C ASN A 176 8.81 4.64 3.22
N ALA A 177 7.90 5.41 3.81
CA ALA A 177 7.16 5.03 5.00
C ALA A 177 5.66 5.19 4.73
N ILE A 178 4.87 4.20 5.12
CA ILE A 178 3.43 4.22 4.89
C ILE A 178 2.71 3.65 6.11
N TYR A 179 1.68 4.37 6.55
CA TYR A 179 0.80 3.98 7.63
C TYR A 179 -0.63 3.90 7.12
N PHE A 180 -1.32 2.82 7.47
CA PHE A 180 -2.73 2.64 7.19
C PHE A 180 -3.44 2.20 8.46
N LYS A 181 -4.58 2.81 8.73
CA LYS A 181 -5.49 2.48 9.80
C LYS A 181 -6.93 2.60 9.31
N GLY A 182 -7.70 1.53 9.43
CA GLY A 182 -9.10 1.48 8.97
C GLY A 182 -9.92 0.53 9.84
N THR A 183 -11.05 0.99 10.34
CA THR A 183 -12.02 0.16 11.08
C THR A 183 -12.82 -0.68 10.07
N TRP A 184 -13.12 -1.95 10.35
CA TRP A 184 -13.99 -2.77 9.49
C TRP A 184 -15.37 -2.11 9.36
N GLU A 185 -16.04 -2.30 8.22
CA GLU A 185 -17.46 -1.95 8.11
C GLU A 185 -18.23 -2.76 9.17
N GLU A 186 -18.01 -4.08 9.16
CA GLU A 186 -18.57 -5.08 10.06
C GLU A 186 -17.47 -5.69 10.95
N GLU A 187 -17.41 -5.24 12.20
CA GLU A 187 -16.39 -5.67 13.19
C GLU A 187 -16.62 -7.12 13.66
N PHE A 188 -15.54 -7.83 13.97
CA PHE A 188 -15.61 -9.13 14.62
C PHE A 188 -15.93 -8.95 16.11
N ASP A 189 -16.63 -9.91 16.71
CA ASP A 189 -16.86 -9.92 18.16
C ASP A 189 -15.64 -10.52 18.90
N PRO A 190 -14.95 -9.77 19.77
CA PRO A 190 -13.81 -10.28 20.54
C PRO A 190 -14.15 -11.45 21.47
N GLU A 191 -15.42 -11.64 21.86
CA GLU A 191 -15.85 -12.81 22.65
C GLU A 191 -15.89 -14.11 21.82
N LEU A 192 -15.90 -14.01 20.48
CA LEU A 192 -15.86 -15.16 19.57
C LEU A 192 -14.43 -15.57 19.17
N THR A 193 -13.44 -14.69 19.35
CA THR A 193 -12.03 -14.97 19.07
C THR A 193 -11.48 -16.03 20.02
N ARG A 194 -10.79 -17.03 19.46
CA ARG A 194 -10.22 -18.15 20.22
C ARG A 194 -8.98 -18.72 19.54
N ASP A 195 -8.12 -19.39 20.31
CA ASP A 195 -6.94 -20.05 19.76
C ASP A 195 -7.34 -21.26 18.89
N GLU A 196 -7.07 -21.20 17.59
CA GLU A 196 -7.24 -22.31 16.64
C GLU A 196 -5.91 -22.62 15.91
N PRO A 197 -5.70 -23.85 15.41
CA PRO A 197 -4.47 -24.18 14.68
C PRO A 197 -4.35 -23.47 13.33
N PHE A 198 -3.20 -22.84 13.08
CA PHE A 198 -2.75 -22.36 11.78
C PHE A 198 -1.68 -23.32 11.21
N HIS A 199 -1.90 -23.86 10.02
CA HIS A 199 -1.11 -24.91 9.38
C HIS A 199 -0.06 -24.27 8.45
N ILE A 200 1.15 -24.06 8.97
CA ILE A 200 2.28 -23.50 8.22
C ILE A 200 2.76 -24.48 7.15
N SER A 201 2.75 -25.79 7.46
CA SER A 201 2.94 -26.90 6.52
C SER A 201 2.08 -28.11 6.93
N ALA A 202 2.16 -29.22 6.18
CA ALA A 202 1.51 -30.48 6.56
C ALA A 202 2.03 -31.07 7.90
N GLU A 203 3.23 -30.69 8.31
CA GLU A 203 3.92 -31.16 9.53
C GLU A 203 3.94 -30.12 10.66
N GLN A 204 3.79 -28.83 10.33
CA GLN A 204 3.95 -27.72 11.26
C GLN A 204 2.66 -26.89 11.38
N GLN A 205 2.14 -26.83 12.60
CA GLN A 205 1.03 -25.96 12.97
C GLN A 205 1.34 -25.21 14.28
N THR A 206 0.73 -24.04 14.46
CA THR A 206 0.82 -23.25 15.70
C THR A 206 -0.55 -22.67 16.04
N PRO A 207 -0.96 -22.55 17.32
CA PRO A 207 -2.21 -21.87 17.67
C PRO A 207 -2.12 -20.38 17.35
N VAL A 208 -3.22 -19.81 16.82
CA VAL A 208 -3.40 -18.38 16.58
C VAL A 208 -4.73 -17.89 17.14
N PRO A 209 -4.83 -16.64 17.62
CA PRO A 209 -6.10 -15.99 17.90
C PRO A 209 -6.91 -15.85 16.62
N MET A 210 -7.81 -16.79 16.37
CA MET A 210 -8.69 -16.86 15.21
C MET A 210 -9.97 -16.09 15.51
N MET A 211 -10.23 -15.04 14.74
CA MET A 211 -11.43 -14.20 14.84
C MET A 211 -12.53 -14.81 13.99
N HIS A 212 -13.79 -14.74 14.44
CA HIS A 212 -14.93 -15.34 13.75
C HIS A 212 -16.11 -14.37 13.61
N GLN A 213 -16.74 -14.37 12.43
CA GLN A 213 -18.05 -13.73 12.23
C GLN A 213 -18.82 -14.41 11.08
N THR A 214 -20.09 -14.07 10.91
CA THR A 214 -20.91 -14.49 9.76
C THR A 214 -21.67 -13.28 9.25
N ASN A 215 -21.41 -12.88 8.00
CA ASN A 215 -22.01 -11.69 7.41
C ASN A 215 -22.00 -11.77 5.87
N THR A 216 -22.56 -10.77 5.19
CA THR A 216 -22.57 -10.68 3.73
C THR A 216 -21.36 -9.93 3.20
N PHE A 217 -20.37 -10.67 2.70
CA PHE A 217 -19.10 -10.13 2.19
C PHE A 217 -18.94 -10.31 0.68
N GLY A 218 -18.02 -9.56 0.08
CA GLY A 218 -17.59 -9.84 -1.28
C GLY A 218 -16.86 -11.17 -1.32
N TYR A 219 -17.35 -12.12 -2.12
CA TYR A 219 -16.76 -13.45 -2.26
C TYR A 219 -16.54 -13.83 -3.72
N TYR A 220 -15.44 -14.53 -3.98
CA TYR A 220 -15.15 -15.20 -5.25
C TYR A 220 -14.46 -16.54 -4.97
N GLU A 221 -14.66 -17.55 -5.82
CA GLU A 221 -13.88 -18.78 -5.78
C GLU A 221 -13.70 -19.37 -7.19
N ASN A 222 -12.65 -20.16 -7.36
CA ASN A 222 -12.43 -21.01 -8.53
C ASN A 222 -11.80 -22.36 -8.09
N GLU A 223 -11.11 -23.08 -8.96
CA GLU A 223 -10.46 -24.35 -8.60
C GLU A 223 -9.22 -24.16 -7.70
N LEU A 224 -8.61 -22.98 -7.70
CA LEU A 224 -7.33 -22.68 -7.04
C LEU A 224 -7.48 -21.88 -5.75
N VAL A 225 -8.37 -20.88 -5.70
CA VAL A 225 -8.51 -19.93 -4.58
C VAL A 225 -9.96 -19.76 -4.10
N GLN A 226 -10.09 -19.41 -2.82
CA GLN A 226 -11.20 -18.61 -2.29
C GLN A 226 -10.71 -17.17 -2.07
N VAL A 227 -11.58 -16.18 -2.31
CA VAL A 227 -11.27 -14.77 -2.09
C VAL A 227 -12.38 -14.15 -1.26
N LEU A 228 -11.99 -13.48 -0.16
CA LEU A 228 -12.87 -12.74 0.72
C LEU A 228 -12.48 -11.26 0.68
N GLU A 229 -13.45 -10.39 0.44
CA GLU A 229 -13.31 -8.93 0.50
C GLU A 229 -14.03 -8.37 1.73
N LEU A 230 -13.23 -7.83 2.65
CA LEU A 230 -13.63 -7.18 3.88
C LEU A 230 -13.57 -5.66 3.68
N PRO A 231 -14.72 -4.96 3.52
CA PRO A 231 -14.73 -3.51 3.41
C PRO A 231 -14.38 -2.86 4.76
N TYR A 232 -13.72 -1.70 4.69
CA TYR A 232 -13.59 -0.81 5.84
C TYR A 232 -14.84 0.07 5.99
N ARG A 233 -14.98 0.77 7.12
CA ARG A 233 -16.09 1.70 7.40
C ARG A 233 -15.82 3.05 6.75
N GLN A 234 -16.80 3.60 6.01
CA GLN A 234 -16.69 4.97 5.49
C GLN A 234 -17.10 6.00 6.56
N GLN A 235 -16.23 6.96 6.86
CA GLN A 235 -16.56 8.08 7.76
C GLN A 235 -17.22 9.22 6.96
N ASN A 236 -18.44 8.97 6.45
CA ASN A 236 -19.26 9.99 5.83
C ASN A 236 -19.89 10.91 6.90
N VAL A 237 -19.08 11.80 7.45
CA VAL A 237 -19.53 12.83 8.39
C VAL A 237 -20.14 14.00 7.62
N VAL A 238 -21.45 14.21 7.79
CA VAL A 238 -22.12 15.44 7.34
C VAL A 238 -22.31 16.38 8.51
N MET A 239 -21.82 17.61 8.36
CA MET A 239 -21.99 18.68 9.34
C MET A 239 -23.39 19.26 9.21
N GLN A 240 -24.26 19.00 10.19
CA GLN A 240 -25.61 19.55 10.25
C GLN A 240 -25.70 20.69 11.27
N PRO A 241 -26.39 21.80 10.95
CA PRO A 241 -26.70 22.84 11.94
C PRO A 241 -27.83 22.37 12.87
N VAL A 242 -27.58 22.40 14.18
CA VAL A 242 -28.56 22.12 15.23
C VAL A 242 -28.85 23.41 16.00
N GLU A 243 -30.13 23.70 16.20
CA GLU A 243 -30.60 24.85 17.00
C GLU A 243 -30.71 24.43 18.48
N ALA A 244 -30.04 25.16 19.36
CA ALA A 244 -30.11 25.00 20.80
C ALA A 244 -31.35 25.67 21.40
N GLU A 245 -31.70 25.34 22.66
CA GLU A 245 -32.85 25.92 23.37
C GLU A 245 -32.79 27.45 23.54
N ASP A 246 -31.60 28.06 23.43
CA ASP A 246 -31.38 29.51 23.47
C ASP A 246 -31.47 30.21 22.09
N GLY A 247 -31.74 29.44 21.02
CA GLY A 247 -31.79 29.93 19.64
C GLY A 247 -30.42 30.09 18.98
N SER A 248 -29.33 29.62 19.60
CA SER A 248 -28.02 29.54 18.95
C SER A 248 -27.92 28.32 18.04
N PHE A 249 -27.16 28.43 16.94
CA PHE A 249 -26.87 27.29 16.06
C PHE A 249 -25.46 26.77 16.31
N TYR A 250 -25.32 25.46 16.50
CA TYR A 250 -24.04 24.77 16.55
C TYR A 250 -24.00 23.65 15.50
N MET A 251 -22.81 23.36 14.96
CA MET A 251 -22.64 22.29 13.99
C MET A 251 -22.43 20.96 14.71
N THR A 252 -23.20 19.94 14.35
CA THR A 252 -22.97 18.55 14.78
C THR A 252 -22.48 17.72 13.61
N ALA A 253 -21.42 16.95 13.84
CA ALA A 253 -21.06 15.84 12.99
C ALA A 253 -22.12 14.73 13.10
N GLN A 254 -22.80 14.39 12.00
CA GLN A 254 -23.59 13.17 11.90
C GLN A 254 -22.90 12.22 10.91
N GLU A 255 -22.52 11.03 11.38
CA GLU A 255 -22.16 9.91 10.51
C GLU A 255 -23.41 9.45 9.76
N ILE A 256 -23.31 9.32 8.43
CA ILE A 256 -24.36 8.71 7.61
C ILE A 256 -24.11 7.20 7.54
N PRO A 257 -24.98 6.35 8.13
CA PRO A 257 -24.89 4.90 7.94
C PRO A 257 -25.29 4.54 6.51
N GLY A 258 -24.53 3.66 5.88
CA GLY A 258 -24.78 3.23 4.50
C GLY A 258 -23.96 4.02 3.48
N GLY A 259 -22.90 3.40 3.02
CA GLY A 259 -21.90 3.94 2.11
C GLY A 259 -20.65 3.11 2.32
N GLY A 260 -20.51 2.01 1.58
CA GLY A 260 -19.38 1.11 1.75
C GLY A 260 -18.08 1.84 1.46
N SER A 261 -17.03 1.61 2.26
CA SER A 261 -15.79 2.37 2.11
C SER A 261 -15.20 2.22 0.72
N ASP A 262 -14.49 3.28 0.35
CA ASP A 262 -13.61 3.30 -0.81
C ASP A 262 -12.49 2.27 -0.65
N PHE A 263 -12.17 1.80 0.57
CA PHE A 263 -11.15 0.78 0.82
C PHE A 263 -11.72 -0.59 1.23
N SER A 264 -11.04 -1.65 0.82
CA SER A 264 -11.21 -3.02 1.34
C SER A 264 -9.88 -3.74 1.55
N MET A 265 -9.86 -4.66 2.50
CA MET A 265 -8.86 -5.74 2.54
C MET A 265 -9.41 -6.94 1.78
N CYS A 266 -8.62 -7.50 0.85
CA CYS A 266 -8.96 -8.76 0.21
C CYS A 266 -7.97 -9.84 0.64
N ILE A 267 -8.49 -11.00 1.09
CA ILE A 267 -7.72 -12.19 1.45
C ILE A 267 -7.88 -13.21 0.30
N ILE A 268 -6.77 -13.68 -0.24
CA ILE A 268 -6.71 -14.67 -1.31
C ILE A 268 -6.11 -15.94 -0.69
N LEU A 269 -7.00 -16.89 -0.39
CA LEU A 269 -6.71 -18.14 0.30
C LEU A 269 -6.62 -19.29 -0.72
N PRO A 270 -5.51 -20.04 -0.79
CA PRO A 270 -5.45 -21.27 -1.58
C PRO A 270 -6.54 -22.27 -1.11
N ARG A 271 -7.13 -23.04 -2.01
CA ARG A 271 -8.13 -24.06 -1.59
C ARG A 271 -7.50 -25.27 -0.91
N GLU A 272 -6.25 -25.57 -1.25
CA GLU A 272 -5.50 -26.70 -0.71
C GLU A 272 -4.29 -26.19 0.10
N GLN A 273 -4.16 -26.67 1.34
CA GLN A 273 -3.01 -26.33 2.18
C GLN A 273 -1.69 -26.69 1.49
N GLY A 274 -0.69 -25.81 1.59
CA GLY A 274 0.61 -26.00 0.96
C GLY A 274 0.67 -25.70 -0.55
N THR A 275 -0.40 -25.16 -1.16
CA THR A 275 -0.40 -24.76 -2.58
C THR A 275 -0.21 -23.26 -2.83
N LEU A 276 0.18 -22.48 -1.80
CA LEU A 276 0.35 -21.02 -1.92
C LEU A 276 1.32 -20.63 -3.04
N GLN A 277 2.42 -21.36 -3.23
CA GLN A 277 3.39 -21.09 -4.30
C GLN A 277 2.78 -21.24 -5.70
N THR A 278 1.77 -22.09 -5.87
CA THR A 278 0.99 -22.20 -7.12
C THR A 278 0.14 -20.95 -7.34
N VAL A 279 -0.51 -20.44 -6.28
CA VAL A 279 -1.24 -19.15 -6.31
C VAL A 279 -0.30 -18.00 -6.67
N GLU A 280 0.89 -17.96 -6.07
CA GLU A 280 1.93 -16.97 -6.37
C GLU A 280 2.45 -17.06 -7.81
N SER A 281 2.54 -18.25 -8.41
CA SER A 281 2.98 -18.40 -9.81
C SER A 281 1.95 -17.95 -10.83
N GLU A 282 0.65 -18.00 -10.49
CA GLU A 282 -0.45 -17.52 -11.35
C GLU A 282 -0.77 -16.03 -11.12
N LEU A 283 -0.16 -15.39 -10.12
CA LEU A 283 -0.43 -14.02 -9.71
C LEU A 283 0.10 -12.99 -10.72
N ASN A 284 -0.82 -12.34 -11.43
CA ASN A 284 -0.55 -11.22 -12.32
C ASN A 284 -1.75 -10.25 -12.31
N SER A 285 -1.67 -9.12 -13.03
CA SER A 285 -2.75 -8.12 -12.99
C SER A 285 -4.10 -8.63 -13.53
N GLU A 286 -4.10 -9.53 -14.52
CA GLU A 286 -5.32 -10.04 -15.15
C GLU A 286 -6.00 -11.09 -14.27
N THR A 287 -5.23 -12.02 -13.70
CA THR A 287 -5.75 -13.00 -12.73
C THR A 287 -6.22 -12.31 -11.45
N LEU A 288 -5.53 -11.26 -11.01
CA LEU A 288 -5.94 -10.49 -9.83
C LEU A 288 -7.23 -9.69 -10.08
N ASP A 289 -7.40 -9.04 -11.24
CA ASP A 289 -8.67 -8.40 -11.62
C ASP A 289 -9.83 -9.42 -11.65
N GLN A 290 -9.58 -10.65 -12.13
CA GLN A 290 -10.56 -11.73 -12.10
C GLN A 290 -10.91 -12.18 -10.67
N TRP A 291 -9.90 -12.44 -9.84
CA TRP A 291 -10.07 -12.92 -8.46
C TRP A 291 -10.75 -11.90 -7.55
N LEU A 292 -10.54 -10.60 -7.82
CA LEU A 292 -11.15 -9.49 -7.08
C LEU A 292 -12.48 -9.01 -7.67
N SER A 293 -13.04 -9.72 -8.66
CA SER A 293 -14.40 -9.54 -9.19
C SER A 293 -15.41 -10.30 -8.31
N THR A 294 -15.51 -9.86 -7.06
CA THR A 294 -16.32 -10.45 -5.99
C THR A 294 -17.82 -10.23 -6.18
N ASN A 295 -18.63 -11.11 -5.59
CA ASN A 295 -20.09 -10.95 -5.46
C ASN A 295 -20.48 -11.04 -3.99
N HIS A 296 -21.47 -10.25 -3.56
CA HIS A 296 -21.96 -10.32 -2.18
C HIS A 296 -22.62 -11.67 -1.90
N ARG A 297 -22.08 -12.42 -0.92
CA ARG A 297 -22.61 -13.70 -0.43
C ARG A 297 -22.54 -13.73 1.10
N GLU A 298 -23.43 -14.49 1.74
CA GLU A 298 -23.29 -14.82 3.16
C GLU A 298 -22.10 -15.78 3.34
N VAL A 299 -21.14 -15.40 4.19
CA VAL A 299 -19.91 -16.15 4.45
C VAL A 299 -19.67 -16.29 5.94
N ILE A 300 -19.38 -17.51 6.39
CA ILE A 300 -18.84 -17.81 7.72
C ILE A 300 -17.32 -17.60 7.63
N VAL A 301 -16.84 -16.52 8.25
CA VAL A 301 -15.43 -16.09 8.19
C VAL A 301 -14.69 -16.57 9.42
N SER A 302 -13.50 -17.12 9.21
CA SER A 302 -12.47 -17.29 10.24
C SER A 302 -11.15 -16.69 9.73
N LEU A 303 -10.63 -15.69 10.43
CA LEU A 303 -9.43 -14.93 10.03
C LEU A 303 -8.51 -14.78 11.26
N PRO A 304 -7.20 -15.10 11.16
CA PRO A 304 -6.29 -14.87 12.28
C PRO A 304 -6.12 -13.37 12.54
N ARG A 305 -6.06 -12.98 13.81
CA ARG A 305 -5.45 -11.70 14.21
C ARG A 305 -3.94 -11.82 14.02
N PHE A 306 -3.32 -10.85 13.35
CA PHE A 306 -1.88 -10.83 13.12
C PHE A 306 -1.32 -9.40 13.08
N GLN A 307 -0.02 -9.28 13.33
CA GLN A 307 0.74 -8.05 13.14
C GLN A 307 1.94 -8.38 12.26
N LEU A 308 2.36 -7.46 11.39
CA LEU A 308 3.59 -7.57 10.61
C LEU A 308 4.28 -6.20 10.58
N GLU A 309 5.56 -6.17 10.94
CA GLU A 309 6.47 -5.05 10.69
C GLU A 309 7.61 -5.56 9.82
N LEU A 310 7.73 -5.05 8.59
CA LEU A 310 8.68 -5.58 7.60
C LEU A 310 9.43 -4.46 6.89
N GLU A 311 10.73 -4.70 6.68
CA GLU A 311 11.71 -3.74 6.17
C GLU A 311 12.46 -4.34 4.98
N TYR A 312 12.73 -3.51 3.97
CA TYR A 312 13.34 -3.92 2.71
C TYR A 312 14.31 -2.85 2.20
N GLU A 313 15.49 -3.29 1.75
CA GLU A 313 16.30 -2.55 0.80
C GLU A 313 15.97 -3.05 -0.62
N LEU A 314 15.33 -2.21 -1.43
CA LEU A 314 14.70 -2.64 -2.68
C LEU A 314 15.64 -2.66 -3.89
N ASN A 315 16.92 -2.30 -3.74
CA ASN A 315 17.89 -2.23 -4.83
C ASN A 315 17.94 -3.54 -5.65
N ALA A 316 18.22 -4.68 -5.01
CA ALA A 316 18.35 -5.97 -5.72
C ALA A 316 17.04 -6.45 -6.39
N PRO A 317 15.85 -6.38 -5.75
CA PRO A 317 14.57 -6.61 -6.44
C PRO A 317 14.34 -5.68 -7.66
N LEU A 318 14.69 -4.40 -7.56
CA LEU A 318 14.53 -3.44 -8.67
C LEU A 318 15.51 -3.72 -9.82
N GLU A 319 16.76 -4.11 -9.51
CA GLU A 319 17.73 -4.59 -10.51
C GLU A 319 17.25 -5.85 -11.24
N ALA A 320 16.58 -6.77 -10.53
CA ALA A 320 15.97 -7.96 -11.12
C ALA A 320 14.79 -7.61 -12.06
N LEU A 321 14.02 -6.57 -11.73
CA LEU A 321 12.98 -5.99 -12.61
C LEU A 321 13.53 -5.22 -13.82
N GLY A 322 14.85 -4.98 -13.86
CA GLY A 322 15.57 -4.36 -14.97
C GLY A 322 16.05 -2.93 -14.73
N MET A 323 15.88 -2.37 -13.52
CA MET A 323 16.39 -1.05 -13.14
C MET A 323 17.80 -1.18 -12.57
N LYS A 324 18.83 -1.10 -13.41
CA LYS A 324 20.24 -1.30 -13.02
C LYS A 324 21.05 -0.02 -13.10
N GLN A 325 20.89 0.74 -14.18
CA GLN A 325 21.64 1.98 -14.42
C GLN A 325 21.45 2.97 -13.26
N ALA A 326 20.26 3.05 -12.68
CA ALA A 326 19.94 3.97 -11.60
C ALA A 326 20.75 3.79 -10.30
N PHE A 327 21.35 2.61 -10.09
CA PHE A 327 22.15 2.29 -8.89
C PHE A 327 23.67 2.32 -9.17
N GLY A 328 24.10 2.46 -10.42
CA GLY A 328 25.52 2.45 -10.79
C GLY A 328 26.13 3.85 -10.79
N PRO A 329 27.23 4.11 -10.05
CA PRO A 329 27.84 5.45 -10.00
C PRO A 329 28.36 5.93 -11.36
N ASP A 330 28.89 5.01 -12.20
CA ASP A 330 29.41 5.31 -13.54
C ASP A 330 28.36 5.20 -14.66
N THR A 331 27.12 4.80 -14.34
CA THR A 331 26.10 4.46 -15.35
C THR A 331 24.75 5.13 -15.16
N ALA A 332 24.46 5.63 -13.96
CA ALA A 332 23.28 6.43 -13.69
C ALA A 332 23.34 7.76 -14.46
N ASP A 333 22.18 8.16 -14.98
CA ASP A 333 22.00 9.44 -15.66
C ASP A 333 20.85 10.17 -14.98
N PHE A 334 21.20 10.89 -13.92
CA PHE A 334 20.31 11.83 -13.21
C PHE A 334 20.71 13.29 -13.49
N SER A 335 21.21 13.58 -14.71
CA SER A 335 21.51 14.94 -15.19
C SER A 335 20.29 15.88 -15.22
N GLY A 336 19.07 15.34 -15.04
CA GLY A 336 17.88 16.15 -14.79
C GLY A 336 17.75 16.64 -13.34
N MET A 337 18.50 16.09 -12.38
CA MET A 337 18.52 16.50 -10.97
C MET A 337 19.65 17.45 -10.62
N THR A 338 20.78 17.40 -11.33
CA THR A 338 22.02 18.09 -10.95
C THR A 338 22.89 18.37 -12.18
N ASP A 339 23.64 19.47 -12.15
CA ASP A 339 24.70 19.80 -13.11
C ASP A 339 26.09 19.39 -12.56
N ASP A 340 26.16 18.70 -11.41
CA ASP A 340 27.42 18.31 -10.77
C ASP A 340 28.20 17.28 -11.62
N PRO A 341 29.49 17.50 -11.91
CA PRO A 341 30.29 16.61 -12.75
C PRO A 341 30.63 15.25 -12.11
N GLU A 342 30.48 15.07 -10.79
CA GLU A 342 30.56 13.73 -10.16
C GLU A 342 29.35 12.86 -10.53
N GLY A 343 28.27 13.47 -11.03
CA GLY A 343 27.02 12.79 -11.30
C GLY A 343 26.31 12.33 -10.03
N LEU A 344 25.18 11.65 -10.22
CA LEU A 344 24.29 11.20 -9.16
C LEU A 344 23.77 9.81 -9.48
N PHE A 345 23.56 9.00 -8.46
CA PHE A 345 22.92 7.68 -8.51
C PHE A 345 22.08 7.48 -7.25
N ILE A 346 21.16 6.51 -7.27
CA ILE A 346 20.37 6.13 -6.08
C ILE A 346 21.26 5.23 -5.22
N GLY A 347 21.55 5.66 -3.98
CA GLY A 347 22.33 4.85 -3.04
C GLY A 347 21.53 3.65 -2.56
N SER A 348 20.40 3.91 -1.88
CA SER A 348 19.48 2.88 -1.38
C SER A 348 18.03 3.34 -1.52
N VAL A 349 17.14 2.36 -1.75
CA VAL A 349 15.68 2.52 -1.67
C VAL A 349 15.20 1.76 -0.44
N LEU A 350 14.92 2.50 0.63
CA LEU A 350 14.54 1.94 1.93
C LEU A 350 13.00 1.97 2.05
N HIS A 351 12.41 0.80 2.29
CA HIS A 351 10.97 0.64 2.39
C HIS A 351 10.60 -0.12 3.66
N LYS A 352 9.75 0.48 4.50
CA LYS A 352 9.27 -0.17 5.72
C LYS A 352 7.77 -0.02 5.87
N THR A 353 7.14 -1.09 6.36
CA THR A 353 5.69 -1.18 6.52
C THR A 353 5.31 -1.75 7.88
N PHE A 354 4.09 -1.40 8.30
CA PHE A 354 3.44 -1.92 9.48
C PHE A 354 1.97 -2.23 9.13
N VAL A 355 1.47 -3.39 9.56
CA VAL A 355 0.04 -3.71 9.58
C VAL A 355 -0.30 -4.49 10.84
N GLU A 356 -1.47 -4.21 11.40
CA GLU A 356 -2.06 -4.95 12.51
C GLU A 356 -3.50 -5.26 12.12
N VAL A 357 -3.87 -6.53 12.00
CA VAL A 357 -5.23 -7.00 11.72
C VAL A 357 -5.83 -7.54 13.01
N ASN A 358 -6.91 -6.91 13.47
CA ASN A 358 -7.65 -7.29 14.68
C ASN A 358 -9.17 -7.17 14.48
N GLU A 359 -9.93 -7.42 15.53
CA GLU A 359 -11.39 -7.55 15.48
C GLU A 359 -12.10 -6.27 15.05
N GLN A 360 -11.51 -5.10 15.33
CA GLN A 360 -12.11 -3.80 15.03
C GLN A 360 -11.75 -3.33 13.63
N GLY A 361 -10.67 -3.84 13.06
CA GLY A 361 -10.12 -3.32 11.81
C GLY A 361 -8.64 -3.60 11.68
N THR A 362 -8.02 -2.76 10.86
CA THR A 362 -6.64 -2.35 11.05
C THR A 362 -6.64 -1.12 11.96
N GLU A 363 -6.87 -1.33 13.26
CA GLU A 363 -7.20 -0.32 14.30
C GLU A 363 -8.49 0.51 14.04
N ALA A 364 -9.19 1.16 14.99
CA ALA A 364 -9.55 0.94 16.42
C ALA A 364 -10.27 2.23 16.89
N ALA A 365 -11.45 2.26 17.55
CA ALA A 365 -12.32 1.18 18.08
C ALA A 365 -13.73 1.71 18.47
N ALA A 366 -14.85 1.00 18.19
CA ALA A 366 -16.13 1.04 18.96
C ALA A 366 -17.27 0.20 18.32
N ALA A 367 -17.99 -0.60 19.13
CA ALA A 367 -18.94 -1.63 18.64
C ALA A 367 -20.45 -1.26 18.70
N THR A 368 -21.22 -1.81 17.75
CA THR A 368 -22.69 -1.99 17.83
C THR A 368 -23.12 -3.23 17.05
N GLY A 369 -23.92 -4.12 17.67
CA GLY A 369 -24.40 -5.36 17.05
C GLY A 369 -25.80 -5.27 16.43
N VAL A 370 -26.10 -6.16 15.47
CA VAL A 370 -27.38 -6.21 14.72
C VAL A 370 -28.10 -7.55 14.94
N ILE A 371 -29.44 -7.52 14.97
CA ILE A 371 -30.33 -8.67 15.17
C ILE A 371 -30.93 -9.08 13.82
N ILE A 372 -30.82 -10.36 13.44
CA ILE A 372 -31.43 -10.90 12.21
C ILE A 372 -32.85 -11.43 12.50
N ALA A 373 -33.82 -11.07 11.65
CA ALA A 373 -35.19 -11.58 11.68
C ALA A 373 -35.39 -12.71 10.66
N ALA A 374 -36.12 -13.76 11.04
CA ALA A 374 -36.30 -14.96 10.22
C ALA A 374 -37.43 -14.84 9.17
N GLY A 375 -37.22 -15.38 7.97
CA GLY A 375 -38.23 -15.44 6.91
C GLY A 375 -38.01 -16.57 5.87
N CYS A 376 -38.94 -17.53 5.85
CA CYS A 376 -39.27 -18.50 4.79
C CYS A 376 -38.16 -19.33 4.10
N ALA A 377 -38.31 -20.66 4.19
CA ALA A 377 -37.37 -21.64 3.64
C ALA A 377 -37.43 -21.78 2.10
N MET A 378 -36.34 -21.39 1.44
CA MET A 378 -35.72 -22.22 0.40
C MET A 378 -34.87 -23.31 1.07
N GLU A 379 -34.49 -24.38 0.37
CA GLU A 379 -33.34 -25.18 0.82
C GLU A 379 -32.12 -24.23 0.77
N PRO A 380 -31.47 -23.92 1.91
CA PRO A 380 -30.34 -23.01 1.88
C PRO A 380 -29.19 -23.67 1.13
N GLU A 381 -28.53 -22.93 0.24
CA GLU A 381 -27.19 -23.33 -0.21
C GLU A 381 -26.32 -23.57 1.05
N PRO A 382 -25.45 -24.60 1.06
CA PRO A 382 -24.57 -24.81 2.21
C PRO A 382 -23.78 -23.52 2.46
N PRO A 383 -23.70 -23.03 3.71
CA PRO A 383 -23.10 -21.74 4.00
C PRO A 383 -21.64 -21.74 3.55
N ILE A 384 -21.24 -20.68 2.86
CA ILE A 384 -19.86 -20.54 2.37
C ILE A 384 -18.96 -20.39 3.59
N VAL A 385 -17.97 -21.28 3.73
CA VAL A 385 -16.98 -21.20 4.79
C VAL A 385 -15.67 -20.67 4.20
N PHE A 386 -15.18 -19.57 4.75
CA PHE A 386 -13.87 -19.02 4.47
C PHE A 386 -13.02 -19.12 5.75
N ARG A 387 -12.02 -20.00 5.75
CA ARG A 387 -11.20 -20.29 6.94
C ARG A 387 -9.72 -20.13 6.62
N ALA A 388 -9.16 -18.98 6.97
CA ALA A 388 -7.76 -18.64 6.74
C ALA A 388 -6.83 -19.31 7.79
N ASP A 389 -6.88 -20.64 7.88
CA ASP A 389 -6.12 -21.47 8.83
C ASP A 389 -4.78 -21.98 8.29
N HIS A 390 -4.27 -21.38 7.22
CA HIS A 390 -3.03 -21.73 6.54
C HIS A 390 -2.56 -20.56 5.64
N PRO A 391 -1.34 -20.58 5.07
CA PRO A 391 -0.75 -19.45 4.34
C PRO A 391 -1.63 -18.85 3.24
N PHE A 392 -1.76 -17.52 3.24
CA PHE A 392 -2.59 -16.76 2.29
C PHE A 392 -1.90 -15.49 1.80
N LEU A 393 -2.35 -14.97 0.65
CA LEU A 393 -2.03 -13.61 0.21
C LEU A 393 -3.10 -12.65 0.72
N PHE A 394 -2.72 -11.39 0.94
CA PHE A 394 -3.66 -10.33 1.27
C PHE A 394 -3.25 -9.02 0.61
N LEU A 395 -4.23 -8.14 0.40
CA LEU A 395 -4.02 -6.80 -0.14
C LEU A 395 -4.99 -5.81 0.47
N ILE A 396 -4.60 -4.54 0.47
CA ILE A 396 -5.48 -3.42 0.80
C ILE A 396 -5.57 -2.55 -0.44
N ARG A 397 -6.79 -2.37 -0.96
CA ARG A 397 -7.06 -1.63 -2.19
C ARG A 397 -8.12 -0.57 -2.01
N ASP A 398 -8.09 0.41 -2.91
CA ASP A 398 -9.22 1.28 -3.20
C ASP A 398 -10.13 0.59 -4.24
N ARG A 399 -11.43 0.54 -3.97
CA ARG A 399 -12.49 -0.11 -4.76
C ARG A 399 -13.02 0.78 -5.89
N GLN A 400 -12.92 2.11 -5.76
CA GLN A 400 -13.27 3.05 -6.83
C GLN A 400 -12.17 3.08 -7.90
N THR A 401 -10.92 3.28 -7.51
CA THR A 401 -9.81 3.39 -8.46
C THR A 401 -9.25 2.03 -8.90
N ARG A 402 -9.41 0.99 -8.06
CA ARG A 402 -8.72 -0.31 -8.10
C ARG A 402 -7.23 -0.27 -7.73
N LEU A 403 -6.72 0.85 -7.19
CA LEU A 403 -5.32 0.94 -6.78
C LEU A 403 -5.02 0.01 -5.59
N ILE A 404 -4.00 -0.83 -5.73
CA ILE A 404 -3.45 -1.63 -4.64
C ILE A 404 -2.48 -0.76 -3.82
N TYR A 405 -2.88 -0.38 -2.60
CA TYR A 405 -2.01 0.36 -1.69
C TYR A 405 -1.02 -0.55 -0.98
N PHE A 406 -1.44 -1.76 -0.63
CA PHE A 406 -0.60 -2.74 0.05
C PHE A 406 -0.82 -4.13 -0.50
N MET A 407 0.24 -4.93 -0.48
CA MET A 407 0.23 -6.33 -0.88
C MET A 407 1.13 -7.13 0.06
N GLY A 408 0.71 -8.35 0.41
CA GLY A 408 1.45 -9.19 1.33
C GLY A 408 1.12 -10.67 1.27
N ARG A 409 1.92 -11.44 1.98
CA ARG A 409 1.77 -12.87 2.26
C ARG A 409 1.85 -13.07 3.76
N TYR A 410 0.83 -13.67 4.34
CA TYR A 410 0.89 -14.21 5.69
C TYR A 410 1.26 -15.70 5.60
N GLN A 411 2.54 -15.99 5.82
CA GLN A 411 3.12 -17.33 5.72
C GLN A 411 3.10 -18.05 7.07
N GLN A 412 3.33 -17.32 8.17
CA GLN A 412 3.33 -17.87 9.51
C GLN A 412 3.09 -16.76 10.55
N PRO A 413 2.54 -17.10 11.72
CA PRO A 413 2.58 -16.24 12.90
C PRO A 413 4.02 -16.04 13.41
N ASP A 414 4.22 -14.96 14.16
CA ASP A 414 5.49 -14.63 14.83
C ASP A 414 5.82 -15.54 16.03
#